data_AF-A0A9D0GZX4-F1
#
_entry.id   AF-A0A9D0GZX4-F1
#
_cell.length_a   1.000
_cell.length_b   1.000
_cell.length_c   1.000
_cell.angle_alpha   90.00
_cell.angle_beta   90.00
_cell.angle_gamma   90.00
#
_symmetry.space_group_name_H-M   'P 1'
#
loop_
_entity.id
_entity.type
_entity.pdbx_description
1 polymer ?
#
loop_
_entity_poly.entity_id
_entity_poly.type
_entity_poly.pdbx_seq_one_letter_code
_entity_poly.pdbx_strand_id
1 'polypeptide(L)'
;FRKGDRVLIINAGKFGQRWKELAEAFELKVVDYEIQWGKTYDKEKVLQIIGEFPDIKGIFVQQSETSTTTYHDVKFLGEVSNKLEDCILVVDGITSVGVYEVYPEQIGIDVLITGSQKALMLPPGLAVVYFSEKAEKRLGKSNIPKYYFDLSKEAKKQKNGQTAYTPAINLIIALNESLSLMLDEGIENLSKRHHILAEATREAVKEIGLKLLSESPSNSATGVYSPAGINADDLRKQLLKTGFRVAGGQDHLKGKIFRIAHMGYFDFNDIIQVISGLEMALYKIGFDIELGRGVKKAQKIILENS
;
A
#
# COMPACT_ATOMS: atom_id res chain seq x y z
N PHE A 1 4.37 -11.14 -19.35
CA PHE A 1 4.15 -12.58 -19.09
C PHE A 1 3.48 -13.25 -20.28
N ARG A 2 3.71 -14.56 -20.41
CA ARG A 2 3.01 -15.49 -21.28
C ARG A 2 2.23 -16.49 -20.43
N LYS A 3 1.18 -17.08 -20.99
CA LYS A 3 0.47 -18.21 -20.37
C LYS A 3 1.48 -19.30 -20.00
N GLY A 4 1.37 -19.84 -18.78
CA GLY A 4 2.26 -20.85 -18.24
C GLY A 4 3.57 -20.34 -17.65
N ASP A 5 3.91 -19.04 -17.80
CA ASP A 5 5.04 -18.44 -17.08
C ASP A 5 4.79 -18.59 -15.57
N ARG A 6 5.86 -18.89 -14.82
CA ARG A 6 5.78 -19.02 -13.37
C ARG A 6 6.05 -17.70 -12.67
N VAL A 7 5.27 -17.43 -11.64
CA VAL A 7 5.37 -16.21 -10.84
C VAL A 7 5.32 -16.52 -9.36
N LEU A 8 6.11 -15.79 -8.57
CA LEU A 8 6.08 -15.82 -7.12
C LEU A 8 5.18 -14.69 -6.62
N ILE A 9 4.20 -15.02 -5.79
CA ILE A 9 3.34 -14.05 -5.11
C ILE A 9 3.75 -13.97 -3.64
N ILE A 10 4.14 -12.79 -3.18
CA ILE A 10 4.32 -12.50 -1.77
C ILE A 10 2.94 -12.16 -1.19
N ASN A 11 2.34 -13.10 -0.46
CA ASN A 11 0.94 -13.02 -0.07
C ASN A 11 0.79 -12.83 1.45
N ALA A 12 0.76 -11.58 1.89
CA ALA A 12 0.66 -11.22 3.30
C ALA A 12 -0.71 -10.60 3.69
N GLY A 13 -1.70 -10.64 2.79
CA GLY A 13 -2.94 -9.90 2.97
C GLY A 13 -3.93 -10.06 1.83
N LYS A 14 -5.02 -9.30 1.87
CA LYS A 14 -6.09 -9.36 0.87
C LYS A 14 -5.63 -8.93 -0.52
N PHE A 15 -4.69 -8.00 -0.62
CA PHE A 15 -4.20 -7.56 -1.93
C PHE A 15 -3.14 -8.53 -2.47
N GLY A 16 -2.36 -9.19 -1.59
CA GLY A 16 -1.54 -10.36 -1.94
C GLY A 16 -2.37 -11.50 -2.55
N GLN A 17 -3.48 -11.87 -1.90
CA GLN A 17 -4.44 -12.84 -2.44
C GLN A 17 -4.98 -12.42 -3.82
N ARG A 18 -5.22 -11.12 -4.02
CA ARG A 18 -5.67 -10.61 -5.32
C ARG A 18 -4.62 -10.77 -6.41
N TRP A 19 -3.33 -10.65 -6.10
CA TRP A 19 -2.28 -10.94 -7.07
C TRP A 19 -2.30 -12.41 -7.52
N LYS A 20 -2.52 -13.34 -6.58
CA LYS A 20 -2.71 -14.76 -6.89
C LYS A 20 -3.91 -14.98 -7.80
N GLU A 21 -5.09 -14.48 -7.40
CA GLU A 21 -6.33 -14.60 -8.18
C GLU A 21 -6.16 -14.04 -9.62
N LEU A 22 -5.49 -12.90 -9.76
CA LEU A 22 -5.19 -12.30 -11.06
C LEU A 22 -4.22 -13.16 -11.87
N ALA A 23 -3.13 -13.63 -11.27
CA ALA A 23 -2.14 -14.45 -11.95
C ALA A 23 -2.75 -15.76 -12.47
N GLU A 24 -3.57 -16.43 -11.66
CA GLU A 24 -4.31 -17.64 -12.05
C GLU A 24 -5.33 -17.35 -13.17
N ALA A 25 -6.07 -16.25 -13.07
CA ALA A 25 -7.04 -15.84 -14.11
C ALA A 25 -6.37 -15.54 -15.46
N PHE A 26 -5.09 -15.16 -15.47
CA PHE A 26 -4.29 -14.97 -16.68
C PHE A 26 -3.42 -16.20 -17.04
N GLU A 27 -3.76 -17.38 -16.49
CA GLU A 27 -3.14 -18.68 -16.78
C GLU A 27 -1.63 -18.72 -16.48
N LEU A 28 -1.19 -18.00 -15.45
CA LEU A 28 0.18 -18.09 -14.93
C LEU A 28 0.30 -19.27 -13.94
N LYS A 29 1.51 -19.84 -13.82
CA LYS A 29 1.80 -20.85 -12.80
C LYS A 29 2.19 -20.13 -11.50
N VAL A 30 1.34 -20.19 -10.50
CA VAL A 30 1.55 -19.45 -9.25
C VAL A 30 2.33 -20.28 -8.23
N VAL A 31 3.40 -19.70 -7.70
CA VAL A 31 4.01 -20.08 -6.43
C VAL A 31 3.54 -19.07 -5.39
N ASP A 32 2.63 -19.49 -4.52
CA ASP A 32 2.02 -18.63 -3.50
C ASP A 32 2.79 -18.74 -2.19
N TYR A 33 3.51 -17.68 -1.81
CA TYR A 33 4.14 -17.61 -0.49
C TYR A 33 3.20 -16.91 0.48
N GLU A 34 2.36 -17.70 1.12
CA GLU A 34 1.44 -17.23 2.15
C GLU A 34 2.17 -16.88 3.44
N ILE A 35 1.89 -15.67 3.93
CA ILE A 35 2.48 -15.11 5.14
C ILE A 35 1.33 -14.75 6.08
N GLN A 36 1.56 -14.97 7.37
CA GLN A 36 0.60 -14.58 8.39
C GLN A 36 0.28 -13.07 8.28
N TRP A 37 -1.01 -12.74 8.24
CA TRP A 37 -1.46 -11.35 8.14
C TRP A 37 -0.92 -10.51 9.31
N GLY A 38 -0.28 -9.39 8.99
CA GLY A 38 0.45 -8.56 9.93
C GLY A 38 1.98 -8.78 9.94
N LYS A 39 2.48 -9.76 9.19
CA LYS A 39 3.92 -10.02 9.06
C LYS A 39 4.43 -9.78 7.64
N THR A 40 5.72 -9.49 7.54
CA THR A 40 6.43 -9.40 6.25
C THR A 40 7.09 -10.74 5.91
N TYR A 41 7.56 -10.87 4.67
CA TYR A 41 8.18 -12.11 4.20
C TYR A 41 9.53 -12.34 4.88
N ASP A 42 9.86 -13.61 5.10
CA ASP A 42 11.21 -14.03 5.47
C ASP A 42 12.14 -14.05 4.25
N LYS A 43 13.32 -13.42 4.36
CA LYS A 43 14.30 -13.28 3.27
C LYS A 43 14.90 -14.63 2.87
N GLU A 44 15.20 -15.50 3.82
CA GLU A 44 15.79 -16.83 3.55
C GLU A 44 14.77 -17.72 2.83
N LYS A 45 13.51 -17.67 3.26
CA LYS A 45 12.42 -18.41 2.61
C LYS A 45 12.21 -17.98 1.16
N VAL A 46 12.31 -16.69 0.85
CA VAL A 46 12.27 -16.20 -0.54
C VAL A 46 13.41 -16.82 -1.37
N LEU A 47 14.63 -16.83 -0.84
CA LEU A 47 15.78 -17.44 -1.53
C LEU A 47 15.60 -18.96 -1.72
N GLN A 48 15.04 -19.66 -0.73
CA GLN A 48 14.73 -21.09 -0.83
C GLN A 48 13.74 -21.36 -1.97
N ILE A 49 12.64 -20.61 -2.02
CA ILE A 49 11.61 -20.75 -3.06
C ILE A 49 12.21 -20.50 -4.45
N ILE A 50 13.05 -19.48 -4.58
CA ILE A 50 13.69 -19.15 -5.85
C ILE A 50 14.68 -20.24 -6.28
N GLY A 51 15.40 -20.86 -5.33
CA GLY A 51 16.25 -22.01 -5.60
C GLY A 51 15.48 -23.25 -6.06
N GLU A 52 14.27 -23.45 -5.55
CA GLU A 52 13.36 -24.54 -5.96
C GLU A 52 12.74 -24.29 -7.34
N PHE A 53 12.48 -23.02 -7.67
CA PHE A 53 11.84 -22.60 -8.91
C PHE A 53 12.70 -21.59 -9.70
N PRO A 54 13.83 -22.02 -10.28
CA PRO A 54 14.75 -21.11 -10.97
C PRO A 54 14.16 -20.48 -12.25
N ASP A 55 13.04 -20.99 -12.74
CA ASP A 55 12.33 -20.49 -13.93
C ASP A 55 11.21 -19.49 -13.61
N ILE A 56 11.17 -18.94 -12.39
CA ILE A 56 10.31 -17.80 -12.04
C ILE A 56 10.58 -16.62 -12.99
N LYS A 57 9.53 -16.10 -13.62
CA LYS A 57 9.56 -14.96 -14.55
C LYS A 57 9.05 -13.66 -13.96
N GLY A 58 8.52 -13.68 -12.74
CA GLY A 58 8.14 -12.48 -12.03
C GLY A 58 7.88 -12.69 -10.55
N ILE A 59 8.17 -11.67 -9.75
CA ILE A 59 7.84 -11.59 -8.33
C ILE A 59 6.82 -10.48 -8.16
N PHE A 60 5.70 -10.76 -7.48
CA PHE A 60 4.62 -9.82 -7.23
C PHE A 60 4.49 -9.54 -5.75
N VAL A 61 4.41 -8.26 -5.38
CA VAL A 61 4.37 -7.84 -3.98
C VAL A 61 3.66 -6.50 -3.85
N GLN A 62 2.98 -6.26 -2.74
CA GLN A 62 2.61 -4.92 -2.29
C GLN A 62 3.79 -4.31 -1.56
N GLN A 63 4.22 -3.09 -1.84
CA GLN A 63 5.18 -2.42 -0.93
C GLN A 63 4.51 -2.06 0.40
N SER A 64 3.21 -1.76 0.35
CA SER A 64 2.33 -1.51 1.50
C SER A 64 1.05 -2.32 1.33
N GLU A 65 0.94 -3.44 2.06
CA GLU A 65 -0.25 -4.30 2.06
C GLU A 65 -1.33 -3.63 2.92
N THR A 66 -2.26 -2.91 2.26
CA THR A 66 -3.22 -2.04 2.95
C THR A 66 -4.20 -2.81 3.85
N SER A 67 -4.48 -4.08 3.57
CA SER A 67 -5.44 -4.87 4.36
C SER A 67 -4.92 -5.21 5.76
N THR A 68 -3.60 -5.39 5.88
CA THR A 68 -2.91 -5.67 7.14
C THR A 68 -2.07 -4.51 7.65
N THR A 69 -1.97 -3.44 6.85
CA THR A 69 -1.11 -2.27 7.10
C THR A 69 0.36 -2.65 7.26
N THR A 70 0.81 -3.62 6.46
CA THR A 70 2.15 -4.19 6.54
C THR A 70 3.06 -3.67 5.43
N TYR A 71 4.29 -3.33 5.78
CA TYR A 71 5.32 -2.89 4.85
C TYR A 71 6.20 -4.06 4.41
N HIS A 72 6.66 -4.00 3.15
CA HIS A 72 7.52 -5.00 2.54
C HIS A 72 8.77 -4.35 1.93
N ASP A 73 9.95 -4.93 2.19
CA ASP A 73 11.25 -4.42 1.72
C ASP A 73 11.52 -4.74 0.24
N VAL A 74 10.86 -3.99 -0.64
CA VAL A 74 10.95 -4.22 -2.09
C VAL A 74 12.37 -4.14 -2.66
N LYS A 75 13.33 -3.48 -1.97
CA LYS A 75 14.73 -3.41 -2.42
C LYS A 75 15.39 -4.78 -2.43
N PHE A 76 15.21 -5.56 -1.36
CA PHE A 76 15.69 -6.94 -1.32
C PHE A 76 15.14 -7.78 -2.48
N LEU A 77 13.85 -7.63 -2.77
CA LEU A 77 13.23 -8.37 -3.88
C LEU A 77 13.77 -7.93 -5.25
N GLY A 78 14.10 -6.64 -5.42
CA GLY A 78 14.71 -6.12 -6.64
C GLY A 78 16.13 -6.67 -6.86
N GLU A 79 16.94 -6.70 -5.80
CA GLU A 79 18.27 -7.33 -5.82
C GLU A 79 18.20 -8.82 -6.19
N VAL A 80 17.19 -9.52 -5.68
CA VAL A 80 16.94 -10.93 -5.98
C VAL A 80 16.46 -11.14 -7.42
N SER A 81 15.47 -10.39 -7.89
CA SER A 81 14.95 -10.52 -9.26
C SER A 81 15.98 -10.17 -10.32
N ASN A 82 16.91 -9.27 -10.02
CA ASN A 82 18.00 -8.89 -10.93
C ASN A 82 19.06 -9.99 -11.11
N LYS A 83 19.17 -10.94 -10.18
CA LYS A 83 20.06 -12.10 -10.31
C LYS A 83 19.46 -13.24 -11.13
N LEU A 84 18.16 -13.18 -11.42
CA LEU A 84 17.44 -14.21 -12.17
C LEU A 84 17.33 -13.87 -13.66
N GLU A 85 17.37 -14.91 -14.49
CA GLU A 85 17.24 -14.76 -15.94
C GLU A 85 15.79 -14.45 -16.35
N ASP A 86 15.58 -13.26 -16.94
CA ASP A 86 14.27 -12.82 -17.46
C ASP A 86 13.14 -12.80 -16.40
N CYS A 87 13.49 -12.58 -15.12
CA CYS A 87 12.53 -12.34 -14.04
C CYS A 87 12.31 -10.84 -13.84
N ILE A 88 11.07 -10.38 -13.64
CA ILE A 88 10.79 -8.97 -13.32
C ILE A 88 10.18 -8.80 -11.92
N LEU A 89 10.48 -7.69 -11.25
CA LEU A 89 9.79 -7.32 -10.02
C LEU A 89 8.57 -6.43 -10.33
N VAL A 90 7.38 -6.89 -9.94
CA VAL A 90 6.11 -6.16 -10.05
C VAL A 90 5.68 -5.71 -8.65
N VAL A 91 5.71 -4.40 -8.42
CA VAL A 91 5.31 -3.79 -7.15
C VAL A 91 3.97 -3.09 -7.29
N ASP A 92 3.02 -3.53 -6.48
CA ASP A 92 1.84 -2.75 -6.13
C ASP A 92 2.24 -1.66 -5.12
N GLY A 93 2.28 -0.43 -5.61
CA GLY A 93 2.57 0.78 -4.85
C GLY A 93 1.33 1.65 -4.63
N ILE A 94 0.12 1.09 -4.70
CA ILE A 94 -1.15 1.81 -4.52
C ILE A 94 -1.17 2.59 -3.20
N THR A 95 -0.64 2.03 -2.13
CA THR A 95 -0.47 2.71 -0.84
C THR A 95 0.97 2.91 -0.47
N SER A 96 1.91 3.06 -1.41
CA SER A 96 3.28 3.47 -1.09
C SER A 96 3.79 4.64 -1.91
N VAL A 97 3.39 4.76 -3.18
CA VAL A 97 3.71 5.93 -4.02
C VAL A 97 3.05 7.15 -3.41
N GLY A 98 3.83 8.21 -3.17
CA GLY A 98 3.39 9.43 -2.49
C GLY A 98 3.42 9.36 -0.96
N VAL A 99 3.88 8.24 -0.39
CA VAL A 99 4.08 8.04 1.06
C VAL A 99 5.53 7.73 1.38
N TYR A 100 6.17 6.92 0.55
CA TYR A 100 7.58 6.56 0.66
C TYR A 100 8.35 7.17 -0.50
N GLU A 101 9.66 7.35 -0.29
CA GLU A 101 10.61 7.55 -1.37
C GLU A 101 10.71 6.28 -2.21
N VAL A 102 10.07 6.30 -3.37
CA VAL A 102 10.10 5.18 -4.31
C VAL A 102 10.84 5.64 -5.56
N TYR A 103 12.10 5.23 -5.66
CA TYR A 103 12.95 5.41 -6.85
C TYR A 103 13.09 4.05 -7.56
N PRO A 104 12.23 3.73 -8.54
CA PRO A 104 12.12 2.37 -9.09
C PRO A 104 13.44 1.80 -9.58
N GLU A 105 14.23 2.60 -10.28
CA GLU A 105 15.53 2.20 -10.83
C GLU A 105 16.55 1.82 -9.74
N GLN A 106 16.61 2.61 -8.67
CA GLN A 106 17.55 2.37 -7.54
C GLN A 106 17.16 1.12 -6.73
N ILE A 107 15.86 0.85 -6.64
CA ILE A 107 15.31 -0.30 -5.90
C ILE A 107 15.37 -1.58 -6.75
N GLY A 108 15.38 -1.46 -8.07
CA GLY A 108 15.28 -2.60 -8.99
C GLY A 108 13.83 -3.02 -9.27
N ILE A 109 12.88 -2.07 -9.21
CA ILE A 109 11.48 -2.31 -9.57
C ILE A 109 11.32 -2.24 -11.08
N ASP A 110 10.82 -3.31 -11.68
CA ASP A 110 10.58 -3.38 -13.12
C ASP A 110 9.20 -2.89 -13.54
N VAL A 111 8.20 -3.05 -12.68
CA VAL A 111 6.85 -2.51 -12.87
C VAL A 111 6.35 -1.95 -11.54
N LEU A 112 5.91 -0.70 -11.53
CA LEU A 112 5.32 -0.06 -10.35
C LEU A 112 3.93 0.46 -10.71
N ILE A 113 2.93 0.13 -9.88
CA ILE A 113 1.53 0.48 -10.12
C ILE A 113 1.00 1.28 -8.94
N THR A 114 0.30 2.39 -9.20
CA THR A 114 -0.47 3.11 -8.18
C THR A 114 -1.82 3.57 -8.71
N GLY A 115 -2.69 4.07 -7.82
CA GLY A 115 -4.03 4.55 -8.12
C GLY A 115 -4.26 5.98 -7.67
N SER A 116 -5.12 6.71 -8.39
CA SER A 116 -5.39 8.13 -8.14
C SER A 116 -5.97 8.43 -6.76
N GLN A 117 -6.77 7.52 -6.20
CA GLN A 117 -7.55 7.71 -4.97
C GLN A 117 -6.84 7.47 -3.64
N LYS A 118 -5.51 7.51 -3.66
CA LYS A 118 -4.68 7.24 -2.49
C LYS A 118 -3.86 8.48 -2.16
N ALA A 119 -2.55 8.34 -2.02
CA ALA A 119 -1.67 9.47 -1.73
C ALA A 119 -1.59 10.48 -2.88
N LEU A 120 -2.06 10.12 -4.09
CA LEU A 120 -2.24 11.06 -5.20
C LEU A 120 -3.48 11.96 -5.05
N MET A 121 -4.25 11.90 -3.97
CA MET A 121 -5.27 12.92 -3.61
C MET A 121 -6.37 13.19 -4.66
N LEU A 122 -6.67 12.21 -5.52
CA LEU A 122 -7.67 12.35 -6.58
C LEU A 122 -8.92 11.49 -6.33
N PRO A 123 -10.03 11.72 -7.05
CA PRO A 123 -11.09 10.73 -7.17
C PRO A 123 -10.58 9.41 -7.80
N PRO A 124 -11.24 8.26 -7.52
CA PRO A 124 -10.89 7.00 -8.18
C PRO A 124 -11.20 7.06 -9.67
N GLY A 125 -10.24 6.61 -10.50
CA GLY A 125 -10.45 6.51 -11.94
C GLY A 125 -9.19 6.42 -12.79
N LEU A 126 -8.00 6.66 -12.24
CA LEU A 126 -6.74 6.45 -12.94
C LEU A 126 -5.88 5.39 -12.24
N ALA A 127 -5.18 4.60 -13.06
CA ALA A 127 -4.02 3.83 -12.65
C ALA A 127 -2.79 4.42 -13.33
N VAL A 128 -1.73 4.64 -12.56
CA VAL A 128 -0.43 5.08 -13.07
C VAL A 128 0.50 3.89 -13.03
N VAL A 129 1.15 3.60 -14.16
CA VAL A 129 2.05 2.45 -14.31
C VAL A 129 3.39 2.91 -14.83
N TYR A 130 4.44 2.63 -14.08
CA TYR A 130 5.82 2.70 -14.53
C TYR A 130 6.29 1.32 -14.96
N PHE A 131 7.14 1.27 -15.97
CA PHE A 131 7.88 0.06 -16.35
C PHE A 131 9.33 0.40 -16.71
N SER A 132 10.27 -0.43 -16.26
CA SER A 132 11.69 -0.34 -16.61
C SER A 132 11.91 -0.69 -18.09
N GLU A 133 13.09 -0.41 -18.64
CA GLU A 133 13.47 -0.87 -19.98
C GLU A 133 13.36 -2.40 -20.14
N LYS A 134 13.70 -3.13 -19.07
CA LYS A 134 13.62 -4.60 -19.04
C LYS A 134 12.17 -5.06 -19.16
N ALA A 135 11.24 -4.42 -18.46
CA ALA A 135 9.82 -4.70 -18.60
C ALA A 135 9.25 -4.24 -19.96
N GLU A 136 9.66 -3.07 -20.48
CA GLU A 136 9.20 -2.56 -21.78
C GLU A 136 9.53 -3.55 -22.91
N LYS A 137 10.74 -4.13 -22.91
CA LYS A 137 11.19 -5.15 -23.88
C LYS A 137 10.35 -6.44 -23.84
N ARG A 138 9.58 -6.68 -22.78
CA ARG A 138 8.67 -7.85 -22.63
C ARG A 138 7.25 -7.58 -23.12
N LEU A 139 6.81 -6.32 -23.24
CA LEU A 139 5.41 -5.97 -23.56
C LEU A 139 4.92 -6.63 -24.86
N GLY A 140 5.73 -6.58 -25.92
CA GLY A 140 5.41 -7.17 -27.22
C GLY A 140 5.52 -8.69 -27.32
N LYS A 141 6.04 -9.37 -26.28
CA LYS A 141 6.27 -10.83 -26.29
C LYS A 141 5.14 -11.63 -25.62
N SER A 142 4.17 -10.95 -25.01
CA SER A 142 3.08 -11.57 -24.26
C SER A 142 2.01 -12.16 -25.19
N ASN A 143 1.65 -13.43 -24.97
CA ASN A 143 0.54 -14.12 -25.64
C ASN A 143 -0.79 -14.07 -24.85
N ILE A 144 -0.83 -13.30 -23.76
CA ILE A 144 -2.04 -13.11 -22.95
C ILE A 144 -2.97 -12.15 -23.70
N PRO A 145 -4.28 -12.46 -23.82
CA PRO A 145 -5.26 -11.57 -24.44
C PRO A 145 -5.29 -10.19 -23.74
N LYS A 146 -5.15 -9.13 -24.54
CA LYS A 146 -5.15 -7.74 -24.08
C LYS A 146 -5.63 -6.85 -25.21
N TYR A 147 -6.60 -5.98 -24.93
CA TYR A 147 -7.07 -4.96 -25.88
C TYR A 147 -6.99 -3.58 -25.25
N TYR A 148 -7.77 -3.35 -24.19
CA TYR A 148 -7.73 -2.09 -23.46
C TYR A 148 -6.43 -1.93 -22.66
N PHE A 149 -6.03 -2.97 -21.91
CA PHE A 149 -4.79 -3.00 -21.14
C PHE A 149 -3.56 -3.43 -21.96
N ASP A 150 -3.56 -3.20 -23.28
CA ASP A 150 -2.34 -3.37 -24.07
C ASP A 150 -1.39 -2.18 -23.85
N LEU A 151 -0.54 -2.30 -22.82
CA LEU A 151 0.43 -1.27 -22.47
C LEU A 151 1.44 -0.98 -23.60
N SER A 152 1.68 -1.92 -24.52
CA SER A 152 2.56 -1.66 -25.68
C SER A 152 1.92 -0.64 -26.64
N LYS A 153 0.60 -0.74 -26.83
CA LYS A 153 -0.18 0.20 -27.64
C LYS A 153 -0.25 1.57 -26.98
N GLU A 154 -0.50 1.61 -25.67
CA GLU A 154 -0.55 2.85 -24.89
C GLU A 154 0.80 3.57 -24.89
N ALA A 155 1.89 2.88 -24.52
CA ALA A 155 3.23 3.45 -24.49
C ALA A 155 3.66 4.02 -25.85
N LYS A 156 3.37 3.31 -26.94
CA LYS A 156 3.65 3.77 -28.31
C LYS A 156 2.90 5.07 -28.65
N LYS A 157 1.66 5.22 -28.20
CA LYS A 157 0.85 6.42 -28.44
C LYS A 157 1.33 7.60 -27.59
N GLN A 158 1.70 7.36 -26.33
CA GLN A 158 2.18 8.40 -25.42
C GLN A 158 3.50 9.04 -25.91
N LYS A 159 4.37 8.26 -26.57
CA LYS A 159 5.59 8.80 -27.24
C LYS A 159 5.28 9.87 -28.31
N ASN A 160 4.05 9.92 -28.82
CA ASN A 160 3.59 10.92 -29.80
C ASN A 160 2.64 11.97 -29.18
N GLY A 161 2.59 12.08 -27.85
CA GLY A 161 1.67 13.00 -27.15
C GLY A 161 0.19 12.63 -27.27
N GLN A 162 -0.13 11.34 -27.51
CA GLN A 162 -1.49 10.83 -27.61
C GLN A 162 -1.71 9.67 -26.63
N THR A 163 -2.96 9.28 -26.41
CA THR A 163 -3.32 8.04 -25.71
C THR A 163 -3.88 7.01 -26.71
N ALA A 164 -3.89 5.72 -26.36
CA ALA A 164 -4.45 4.69 -27.23
C ALA A 164 -5.98 4.77 -27.36
N TYR A 165 -6.63 5.35 -26.35
CA TYR A 165 -8.07 5.56 -26.25
C TYR A 165 -8.35 6.93 -25.63
N THR A 166 -9.57 7.44 -25.76
CA THR A 166 -9.98 8.71 -25.14
C THR A 166 -9.78 8.65 -23.63
N PRO A 167 -8.94 9.50 -23.02
CA PRO A 167 -8.68 9.45 -21.60
C PRO A 167 -9.75 10.22 -20.80
N ALA A 168 -9.80 9.99 -19.49
CA ALA A 168 -10.56 10.83 -18.57
C ALA A 168 -9.85 12.18 -18.37
N ILE A 169 -10.05 13.12 -19.31
CA ILE A 169 -9.34 14.41 -19.39
C ILE A 169 -9.34 15.14 -18.04
N ASN A 170 -10.49 15.23 -17.37
CA ASN A 170 -10.61 15.92 -16.08
C ASN A 170 -9.71 15.29 -14.99
N LEU A 171 -9.58 13.96 -14.97
CA LEU A 171 -8.71 13.28 -14.01
C LEU A 171 -7.23 13.48 -14.35
N ILE A 172 -6.87 13.59 -15.64
CA ILE A 172 -5.49 13.91 -16.03
C ILE A 172 -5.11 15.33 -15.60
N ILE A 173 -6.00 16.30 -15.81
CA ILE A 173 -5.78 17.69 -15.36
C ILE A 173 -5.64 17.74 -13.83
N ALA A 174 -6.53 17.06 -13.10
CA ALA A 174 -6.43 16.97 -11.65
C ALA A 174 -5.14 16.28 -11.19
N LEU A 175 -4.67 15.26 -11.92
CA LEU A 175 -3.43 14.56 -11.61
C LEU A 175 -2.24 15.51 -11.74
N ASN A 176 -2.21 16.34 -12.78
CA ASN A 176 -1.16 17.34 -12.93
C ASN A 176 -1.10 18.29 -11.73
N GLU A 177 -2.24 18.81 -11.29
CA GLU A 177 -2.31 19.69 -10.10
C GLU A 177 -1.83 18.98 -8.83
N SER A 178 -2.30 17.75 -8.58
CA SER A 178 -1.86 17.01 -7.41
C SER A 178 -0.36 16.71 -7.43
N LEU A 179 0.20 16.42 -8.60
CA LEU A 179 1.64 16.21 -8.74
C LEU A 179 2.42 17.50 -8.49
N SER A 180 1.93 18.65 -8.97
CA SER A 180 2.51 19.97 -8.66
C SER A 180 2.56 20.21 -7.15
N LEU A 181 1.46 20.02 -6.43
CA LEU A 181 1.42 20.17 -4.97
C LEU A 181 2.44 19.26 -4.24
N MET A 182 2.55 18.00 -4.68
CA MET A 182 3.50 17.05 -4.10
C MET A 182 4.96 17.42 -4.39
N LEU A 183 5.24 17.96 -5.58
CA LEU A 183 6.59 18.39 -5.98
C LEU A 183 6.99 19.70 -5.30
N ASP A 184 6.04 20.61 -5.08
CA ASP A 184 6.26 21.86 -4.34
C ASP A 184 6.62 21.59 -2.88
N GLU A 185 6.01 20.58 -2.24
CA GLU A 185 6.42 20.11 -0.91
C GLU A 185 7.80 19.41 -0.95
N GLY A 186 8.04 18.64 -2.02
CA GLY A 186 9.23 17.82 -2.23
C GLY A 186 9.06 16.40 -1.69
N ILE A 187 9.56 15.40 -2.45
CA ILE A 187 9.33 13.97 -2.16
C ILE A 187 9.89 13.56 -0.78
N GLU A 188 11.05 14.08 -0.39
CA GLU A 188 11.67 13.80 0.91
C GLU A 188 10.83 14.36 2.07
N ASN A 189 10.35 15.60 1.95
CA ASN A 189 9.48 16.23 2.96
C ASN A 189 8.14 15.51 3.04
N LEU A 190 7.57 15.13 1.89
CA LEU A 190 6.35 14.34 1.80
C LEU A 190 6.50 13.00 2.54
N SER A 191 7.60 12.28 2.27
CA SER A 191 7.96 11.02 2.95
C SER A 191 8.13 11.22 4.46
N LYS A 192 8.87 12.26 4.87
CA LYS A 192 9.09 12.63 6.28
C LYS A 192 7.77 12.95 6.98
N ARG A 193 6.89 13.75 6.38
CA ARG A 193 5.57 14.08 6.94
C ARG A 193 4.75 12.82 7.19
N HIS A 194 4.65 11.93 6.21
CA HIS A 194 3.91 10.67 6.37
C HIS A 194 4.53 9.76 7.45
N HIS A 195 5.86 9.73 7.56
CA HIS A 195 6.53 9.02 8.64
C HIS A 195 6.09 9.53 10.01
N ILE A 196 6.08 10.86 10.21
CA ILE A 196 5.66 11.50 11.47
C ILE A 196 4.19 11.23 11.77
N LEU A 197 3.29 11.38 10.78
CA LEU A 197 1.86 11.09 10.93
C LEU A 197 1.63 9.64 11.39
N ALA A 198 2.35 8.71 10.77
CA ALA A 198 2.24 7.30 11.08
C ALA A 198 2.81 6.96 12.47
N GLU A 199 3.95 7.54 12.84
CA GLU A 199 4.55 7.37 14.17
C GLU A 199 3.64 7.94 15.26
N ALA A 200 3.17 9.18 15.11
CA ALA A 200 2.25 9.82 16.04
C ALA A 200 0.99 8.97 16.24
N THR A 201 0.42 8.42 15.15
CA THR A 201 -0.72 7.51 15.23
C THR A 201 -0.39 6.24 16.00
N ARG A 202 0.72 5.55 15.66
CA ARG A 202 1.11 4.27 16.27
C ARG A 202 1.42 4.41 17.76
N GLU A 203 2.12 5.46 18.14
CA GLU A 203 2.48 5.70 19.52
C GLU A 203 1.27 6.15 20.35
N ALA A 204 0.36 6.95 19.78
CA ALA A 204 -0.88 7.31 20.45
C ALA A 204 -1.77 6.09 20.74
N VAL A 205 -1.95 5.18 19.77
CA VAL A 205 -2.77 3.98 19.99
C VAL A 205 -2.15 3.02 20.99
N LYS A 206 -0.80 2.92 21.04
CA LYS A 206 -0.09 2.15 22.08
C LYS A 206 -0.26 2.79 23.46
N GLU A 207 -0.19 4.11 23.57
CA GLU A 207 -0.38 4.84 24.83
C GLU A 207 -1.81 4.69 25.38
N ILE A 208 -2.80 4.57 24.48
CA ILE A 208 -4.18 4.21 24.84
C ILE A 208 -4.29 2.75 25.36
N GLY A 209 -3.29 1.91 25.10
CA GLY A 209 -3.27 0.50 25.49
C GLY A 209 -3.74 -0.46 24.40
N LEU A 210 -3.89 0.00 23.15
CA LEU A 210 -4.27 -0.84 22.02
C LEU A 210 -3.04 -1.49 21.36
N LYS A 211 -3.29 -2.58 20.63
CA LYS A 211 -2.25 -3.34 19.92
C LYS A 211 -2.32 -3.10 18.43
N LEU A 212 -1.15 -2.92 17.82
CA LEU A 212 -1.02 -2.88 16.36
C LEU A 212 -1.25 -4.27 15.77
N LEU A 213 -1.78 -4.32 14.55
CA LEU A 213 -1.88 -5.54 13.76
C LEU A 213 -0.53 -5.98 13.20
N SER A 214 0.22 -5.03 12.63
CA SER A 214 1.43 -5.32 11.88
C SER A 214 2.68 -5.26 12.76
N GLU A 215 3.55 -6.26 12.62
CA GLU A 215 4.91 -6.29 13.17
C GLU A 215 5.90 -5.49 12.31
N SER A 216 5.55 -5.24 11.04
CA SER A 216 6.26 -4.31 10.15
C SER A 216 5.26 -3.26 9.65
N PRO A 217 4.93 -2.25 10.47
CA PRO A 217 3.83 -1.34 10.16
C PRO A 217 4.15 -0.40 9.00
N SER A 218 3.16 -0.17 8.15
CA SER A 218 3.23 0.80 7.05
C SER A 218 3.09 2.24 7.55
N ASN A 219 3.67 3.19 6.82
CA ASN A 219 3.50 4.62 6.99
C ASN A 219 2.28 5.19 6.24
N SER A 220 1.46 4.33 5.63
CA SER A 220 0.28 4.75 4.86
C SER A 220 -1.03 4.61 5.64
N ALA A 221 -1.06 3.62 6.54
CA ALA A 221 -2.15 3.41 7.48
C ALA A 221 -1.67 2.58 8.68
N THR A 222 -2.39 2.66 9.79
CA THR A 222 -2.16 1.87 11.01
C THR A 222 -3.37 0.96 11.28
N GLY A 223 -3.16 -0.35 11.24
CA GLY A 223 -4.12 -1.36 11.65
C GLY A 223 -4.03 -1.61 13.15
N VAL A 224 -5.17 -1.60 13.83
CA VAL A 224 -5.28 -1.65 15.29
C VAL A 224 -6.33 -2.68 15.68
N TYR A 225 -5.98 -3.57 16.60
CA TYR A 225 -6.95 -4.47 17.23
C TYR A 225 -7.91 -3.68 18.12
N SER A 226 -9.20 -3.97 18.00
CA SER A 226 -10.18 -3.49 18.98
C SER A 226 -9.93 -4.15 20.35
N PRO A 227 -10.27 -3.50 21.47
CA PRO A 227 -10.17 -4.11 22.79
C PRO A 227 -10.88 -5.47 22.88
N ALA A 228 -10.41 -6.33 23.79
CA ALA A 228 -11.03 -7.63 24.00
C ALA A 228 -12.51 -7.48 24.36
N GLY A 229 -13.37 -8.29 23.73
CA GLY A 229 -14.82 -8.23 23.93
C GLY A 229 -15.53 -7.08 23.19
N ILE A 230 -14.79 -6.17 22.55
CA ILE A 230 -15.36 -5.06 21.77
C ILE A 230 -15.30 -5.39 20.28
N ASN A 231 -16.45 -5.33 19.62
CA ASN A 231 -16.50 -5.45 18.17
C ASN A 231 -15.96 -4.16 17.51
N ALA A 232 -14.98 -4.31 16.63
CA ALA A 232 -14.35 -3.18 15.96
C ALA A 232 -15.33 -2.34 15.12
N ASP A 233 -16.34 -2.95 14.51
CA ASP A 233 -17.32 -2.23 13.68
C ASP A 233 -18.27 -1.39 14.54
N ASP A 234 -18.55 -1.79 15.78
CA ASP A 234 -19.34 -0.97 16.71
C ASP A 234 -18.54 0.22 17.25
N LEU A 235 -17.25 0.02 17.56
CA LEU A 235 -16.33 1.13 17.86
C LEU A 235 -16.26 2.12 16.68
N ARG A 236 -16.12 1.61 15.45
CA ARG A 236 -16.11 2.44 14.24
C ARG A 236 -17.41 3.23 14.04
N LYS A 237 -18.58 2.66 14.35
CA LYS A 237 -19.85 3.39 14.33
C LYS A 237 -19.88 4.52 15.35
N GLN A 238 -19.31 4.33 16.54
CA GLN A 238 -19.22 5.41 17.53
C GLN A 238 -18.24 6.50 17.11
N LEU A 239 -17.08 6.11 16.55
CA LEU A 239 -16.11 7.06 15.98
C LEU A 239 -16.72 7.87 14.83
N LEU A 240 -17.56 7.25 13.99
CA LEU A 240 -18.27 7.97 12.93
C LEU A 240 -19.19 9.07 13.47
N LYS A 241 -19.79 8.89 14.65
CA LYS A 241 -20.62 9.92 15.29
C LYS A 241 -19.81 11.13 15.77
N THR A 242 -18.49 11.00 15.90
CA THR A 242 -17.60 12.14 16.19
C THR A 242 -17.05 12.77 14.91
N GLY A 243 -17.54 12.35 13.73
CA GLY A 243 -17.13 12.89 12.43
C GLY A 243 -16.01 12.11 11.73
N PHE A 244 -15.40 11.11 12.38
CA PHE A 244 -14.25 10.39 11.80
C PHE A 244 -14.62 9.04 11.23
N ARG A 245 -14.22 8.80 9.99
CA ARG A 245 -14.39 7.52 9.31
C ARG A 245 -13.05 6.78 9.23
N VAL A 246 -13.01 5.58 9.81
CA VAL A 246 -11.88 4.65 9.66
C VAL A 246 -12.33 3.37 8.96
N ALA A 247 -11.40 2.65 8.34
CA ALA A 247 -11.70 1.39 7.66
C ALA A 247 -11.76 0.23 8.65
N GLY A 248 -12.52 -0.82 8.31
CA GLY A 248 -12.60 -2.05 9.11
C GLY A 248 -11.61 -3.10 8.66
N GLY A 249 -11.57 -4.21 9.40
CA GLY A 249 -10.91 -5.43 8.95
C GLY A 249 -11.57 -6.04 7.72
N GLN A 250 -10.79 -6.84 7.01
CA GLN A 250 -11.25 -7.62 5.86
C GLN A 250 -11.19 -9.10 6.21
N ASP A 251 -12.04 -9.88 5.55
CA ASP A 251 -12.06 -11.34 5.72
C ASP A 251 -12.15 -11.75 7.21
N HIS A 252 -11.33 -12.70 7.67
CA HIS A 252 -11.23 -13.17 9.04
C HIS A 252 -10.85 -12.09 10.09
N LEU A 253 -10.49 -10.87 9.68
CA LEU A 253 -10.24 -9.72 10.56
C LEU A 253 -11.46 -8.78 10.70
N LYS A 254 -12.57 -9.03 9.99
CA LYS A 254 -13.83 -8.30 10.19
C LYS A 254 -14.26 -8.34 11.67
N GLY A 255 -14.70 -7.21 12.20
CA GLY A 255 -15.06 -7.06 13.61
C GLY A 255 -13.91 -7.14 14.62
N LYS A 256 -12.66 -7.43 14.20
CA LYS A 256 -11.49 -7.57 15.10
C LYS A 256 -10.57 -6.36 15.07
N ILE A 257 -10.39 -5.75 13.89
CA ILE A 257 -9.51 -4.60 13.70
C ILE A 257 -10.25 -3.43 13.09
N PHE A 258 -9.67 -2.25 13.24
CA PHE A 258 -9.91 -1.07 12.42
C PHE A 258 -8.59 -0.51 11.89
N ARG A 259 -8.64 0.33 10.86
CA ARG A 259 -7.46 0.89 10.18
C ARG A 259 -7.61 2.39 10.05
N ILE A 260 -6.68 3.13 10.67
CA ILE A 260 -6.57 4.58 10.59
C ILE A 260 -5.64 4.90 9.41
N ALA A 261 -6.15 5.59 8.38
CA ALA A 261 -5.33 6.05 7.28
C ALA A 261 -4.63 7.37 7.65
N HIS A 262 -3.45 7.59 7.10
CA HIS A 262 -2.66 8.81 7.30
C HIS A 262 -1.84 9.13 6.05
N MET A 263 -2.48 8.99 4.87
CA MET A 263 -1.86 9.21 3.56
C MET A 263 -2.65 10.16 2.66
N GLY A 264 -1.92 10.91 1.83
CA GLY A 264 -2.48 11.89 0.90
C GLY A 264 -2.70 13.24 1.57
N TYR A 265 -3.90 13.79 1.43
CA TYR A 265 -4.27 15.10 1.97
C TYR A 265 -4.58 14.97 3.47
N PHE A 266 -3.52 14.81 4.26
CA PHE A 266 -3.50 14.69 5.70
C PHE A 266 -2.46 15.62 6.30
N ASP A 267 -2.81 16.31 7.37
CA ASP A 267 -1.88 17.08 8.19
C ASP A 267 -1.77 16.53 9.63
N PHE A 268 -0.95 17.19 10.45
CA PHE A 268 -0.75 16.78 11.84
C PHE A 268 -2.01 16.93 12.70
N ASN A 269 -2.87 17.90 12.39
CA ASN A 269 -4.11 18.11 13.14
C ASN A 269 -5.12 17.00 12.87
N ASP A 270 -5.18 16.45 11.66
CA ASP A 270 -6.02 15.29 11.35
C ASP A 270 -5.73 14.11 12.29
N ILE A 271 -4.45 13.85 12.58
CA ILE A 271 -4.05 12.78 13.51
C ILE A 271 -4.46 13.10 14.93
N ILE A 272 -4.24 14.33 15.40
CA ILE A 272 -4.66 14.75 16.74
C ILE A 272 -6.18 14.57 16.91
N GLN A 273 -6.95 15.00 15.90
CA GLN A 273 -8.40 14.95 15.92
C GLN A 273 -8.94 13.51 15.86
N VAL A 274 -8.39 12.65 14.99
CA VAL A 274 -8.84 11.26 14.90
C VAL A 274 -8.53 10.47 16.18
N ILE A 275 -7.39 10.73 16.81
CA ILE A 275 -7.02 10.12 18.09
C ILE A 275 -7.95 10.59 19.21
N SER A 276 -8.25 11.90 19.27
CA SER A 276 -9.25 12.43 20.21
C SER A 276 -10.63 11.77 20.02
N GLY A 277 -11.08 11.66 18.77
CA GLY A 277 -12.32 10.96 18.42
C GLY A 277 -12.29 9.49 18.83
N LEU A 278 -11.16 8.80 18.67
CA LEU A 278 -10.98 7.41 19.08
C LEU A 278 -11.11 7.24 20.59
N GLU A 279 -10.46 8.09 21.39
CA GLU A 279 -10.58 8.06 22.86
C GLU A 279 -12.02 8.28 23.31
N MET A 280 -12.71 9.27 22.73
CA MET A 280 -14.13 9.52 23.00
C MET A 280 -15.03 8.33 22.62
N ALA A 281 -14.74 7.68 21.48
CA ALA A 281 -15.49 6.53 21.02
C ALA A 281 -15.28 5.31 21.92
N LEU A 282 -14.04 5.06 22.37
CA LEU A 282 -13.67 4.02 23.32
C LEU A 282 -14.37 4.21 24.68
N TYR A 283 -14.34 5.43 25.21
CA TYR A 283 -15.03 5.77 26.46
C TYR A 283 -16.54 5.49 26.37
N LYS A 284 -17.18 5.89 25.26
CA LYS A 284 -18.62 5.69 25.03
C LYS A 284 -19.03 4.22 24.93
N ILE A 285 -18.14 3.32 24.54
CA ILE A 285 -18.41 1.88 24.49
C ILE A 285 -17.97 1.14 25.76
N GLY A 286 -17.62 1.88 26.81
CA GLY A 286 -17.29 1.32 28.12
C GLY A 286 -15.88 0.74 28.23
N PHE A 287 -14.96 1.13 27.32
CA PHE A 287 -13.55 0.83 27.51
C PHE A 287 -12.98 1.74 28.61
N ASP A 288 -12.29 1.14 29.59
CA ASP A 288 -11.63 1.89 30.66
C ASP A 288 -10.42 2.64 30.09
N ILE A 289 -10.52 3.97 30.02
CA ILE A 289 -9.54 4.83 29.38
C ILE A 289 -9.41 6.17 30.11
N GLU A 290 -8.17 6.62 30.28
CA GLU A 290 -7.84 7.99 30.66
C GLU A 290 -7.80 8.87 29.40
N LEU A 291 -8.78 9.77 29.26
CA LEU A 291 -8.87 10.67 28.11
C LEU A 291 -7.67 11.63 28.04
N GLY A 292 -7.24 11.94 26.81
CA GLY A 292 -6.15 12.87 26.50
C GLY A 292 -4.76 12.23 26.43
N ARG A 293 -4.60 10.95 26.79
CA ARG A 293 -3.30 10.26 26.79
C ARG A 293 -2.70 10.09 25.40
N GLY A 294 -3.46 9.50 24.49
CA GLY A 294 -3.06 9.32 23.10
C GLY A 294 -2.88 10.65 22.39
N VAL A 295 -3.78 11.61 22.63
CA VAL A 295 -3.67 12.98 22.08
C VAL A 295 -2.36 13.64 22.51
N LYS A 296 -2.06 13.64 23.81
CA LYS A 296 -0.81 14.18 24.36
C LYS A 296 0.42 13.50 23.75
N LYS A 297 0.38 12.17 23.59
CA LYS A 297 1.49 11.41 22.98
C LYS A 297 1.69 11.79 21.51
N ALA A 298 0.61 11.89 20.72
CA ALA A 298 0.67 12.31 19.32
C ALA A 298 1.28 13.72 19.19
N GLN A 299 0.81 14.67 20.00
CA GLN A 299 1.33 16.05 20.00
C GLN A 299 2.83 16.11 20.29
N LYS A 300 3.33 15.32 21.25
CA LYS A 300 4.76 15.26 21.55
C LYS A 300 5.57 14.77 20.36
N ILE A 301 5.17 13.66 19.74
CA ILE A 301 5.86 13.11 18.56
C ILE A 301 5.88 14.13 17.42
N ILE A 302 4.76 14.82 17.17
CA ILE A 302 4.67 15.85 16.13
C ILE A 302 5.65 17.00 16.44
N LEU A 303 5.62 17.57 17.65
CA LEU A 303 6.47 18.71 18.03
C LEU A 303 7.97 18.38 18.06
N GLU A 304 8.33 17.13 18.36
CA GLU A 304 9.73 16.68 18.38
C GLU A 304 10.31 16.50 16.96
N ASN A 305 9.46 16.39 15.93
CA ASN A 305 9.86 16.06 14.56
C ASN A 305 9.47 17.09 13.49
N SER A 306 8.64 18.08 13.86
CA SER A 306 8.20 19.20 13.00
C SER A 306 9.25 20.29 12.85
#